data_AF-A0A645JR53-F1
#
_entry.id   AF-A0A645JR53-F1
#
_cell.length_a   1.000
_cell.length_b   1.000
_cell.length_c   1.000
_cell.angle_alpha   90.00
_cell.angle_beta   90.00
_cell.angle_gamma   90.00
#
_symmetry.space_group_name_H-M   'P 1'
#
loop_
_entity.id
_entity.type
_entity.pdbx_description
1 polymer ?
#
loop_
_entity_poly.entity_id
_entity_poly.type
_entity_poly.pdbx_seq_one_letter_code
_entity_poly.pdbx_strand_id
1 'polypeptide(L)'
;MAAIAAIPTEQYEAAMIDGASRLQQARFITLPSLSKTIVLLLILQAGGLLSAGFDQLWTMSNLAVRDVADILDTAVLRSLTSGSINDLSTGAALGMFKAVVALLLFLLTNQIAKKLGQESLL
;
A
#
# COMPACT_ATOMS: atom_id res chain seq x y z
N MET A 1 -5.60 -10.77 12.81
CA MET A 1 -5.26 -11.28 14.16
C MET A 1 -4.03 -12.20 14.20
N ALA A 2 -3.55 -12.72 13.05
CA ALA A 2 -2.42 -13.67 13.02
C ALA A 2 -1.06 -13.07 13.44
N ALA A 3 -0.74 -11.83 13.05
CA ALA A 3 0.61 -11.30 13.26
C ALA A 3 0.89 -10.84 14.71
N ILE A 4 -0.11 -10.34 15.43
CA ILE A 4 0.03 -9.94 16.85
C ILE A 4 0.14 -11.19 17.75
N ALA A 5 -0.56 -12.27 17.40
CA ALA A 5 -0.50 -13.54 18.14
C ALA A 5 0.86 -14.23 18.03
N ALA A 6 1.70 -13.85 17.07
CA ALA A 6 3.06 -14.36 16.93
C ALA A 6 4.06 -13.65 17.88
N ILE A 7 3.67 -12.57 18.55
CA ILE A 7 4.54 -11.85 19.49
C ILE A 7 4.52 -12.62 20.83
N PRO A 8 5.69 -12.99 21.39
CA PRO A 8 5.76 -13.67 22.69
C PRO A 8 5.08 -12.86 23.80
N THR A 9 4.19 -13.49 24.56
CA THR A 9 3.49 -12.87 25.70
C THR A 9 4.45 -12.42 26.80
N GLU A 10 5.59 -13.10 26.94
CA GLU A 10 6.68 -12.77 27.86
C GLU A 10 7.16 -11.32 27.75
N GLN A 11 7.16 -10.74 26.52
CA GLN A 11 7.56 -9.35 26.31
C GLN A 11 6.56 -8.36 26.90
N TYR A 12 5.26 -8.66 26.83
CA TYR A 12 4.21 -7.83 27.42
C TYR A 12 4.17 -7.98 28.94
N GLU A 13 4.39 -9.18 29.45
CA GLU A 13 4.46 -9.45 30.89
C GLU A 13 5.64 -8.74 31.55
N ALA A 14 6.83 -8.82 30.95
CA ALA A 14 8.01 -8.07 31.42
C ALA A 14 7.75 -6.56 31.40
N ALA A 15 7.15 -6.02 30.34
CA ALA A 15 6.82 -4.60 30.26
C ALA A 15 5.76 -4.18 31.28
N MET A 16 4.82 -5.05 31.64
CA MET A 16 3.86 -4.78 32.73
C MET A 16 4.55 -4.75 34.09
N ILE A 17 5.52 -5.63 34.33
CA ILE A 17 6.35 -5.61 35.55
C ILE A 17 7.16 -4.32 35.64
N ASP A 18 7.68 -3.82 34.52
CA ASP A 18 8.37 -2.52 34.43
C ASP A 18 7.43 -1.29 34.46
N GLY A 19 6.11 -1.50 34.61
CA GLY A 19 5.13 -0.41 34.72
C GLY A 19 4.75 0.27 33.40
N ALA A 20 5.03 -0.35 32.25
CA ALA A 20 4.68 0.21 30.94
C ALA A 20 3.16 0.26 30.74
N SER A 21 2.65 1.45 30.42
CA SER A 21 1.26 1.68 30.02
C SER A 21 0.93 0.99 28.69
N ARG A 22 -0.36 0.74 28.42
CA ARG A 22 -0.80 0.09 27.16
C ARG A 22 -0.33 0.81 25.89
N LEU A 23 -0.24 2.15 25.93
CA LEU A 23 0.27 2.94 24.80
C LEU A 23 1.78 2.73 24.59
N GLN A 24 2.54 2.58 25.67
CA GLN A 24 3.97 2.27 25.60
C GLN A 24 4.20 0.86 25.07
N GLN A 25 3.43 -0.13 25.53
CA GLN A 25 3.50 -1.49 24.99
C GLN A 25 3.18 -1.52 23.49
N ALA A 26 2.15 -0.80 23.05
CA ALA A 26 1.80 -0.68 21.63
C ALA A 26 2.94 -0.07 20.80
N ARG A 27 3.58 1.01 21.31
CA ARG A 27 4.61 1.75 20.58
C ARG A 27 5.98 1.06 20.57
N PHE A 28 6.37 0.43 21.68
CA PHE A 28 7.72 -0.10 21.87
C PHE A 28 7.82 -1.62 21.71
N ILE A 29 6.70 -2.35 21.80
CA ILE A 29 6.67 -3.82 21.65
C ILE A 29 5.93 -4.20 20.37
N THR A 30 4.67 -3.76 20.24
CA THR A 30 3.81 -4.20 19.14
C THR A 30 4.26 -3.63 17.80
N LEU A 31 4.44 -2.30 17.71
CA LEU A 31 4.84 -1.63 16.46
C LEU A 31 6.17 -2.15 15.89
N PRO A 32 7.25 -2.24 16.69
CA PRO A 32 8.54 -2.74 16.20
C PRO A 32 8.46 -4.21 15.80
N SER A 33 7.79 -5.05 16.59
CA SER A 33 7.65 -6.49 16.31
C SER A 33 6.84 -6.77 15.03
N LEU A 34 5.81 -5.96 14.74
CA LEU A 34 5.00 -6.11 13.53
C LEU A 34 5.59 -5.47 12.28
N SER A 35 6.64 -4.66 12.39
CA SER A 35 7.06 -3.83 11.27
C SER A 35 7.44 -4.64 10.01
N LYS A 36 7.92 -5.90 10.13
CA LYS A 36 8.20 -6.76 8.97
C LYS A 36 6.92 -7.10 8.22
N THR A 37 5.89 -7.48 8.97
CA THR A 37 4.57 -7.82 8.42
C THR A 37 3.90 -6.58 7.84
N ILE A 38 4.00 -5.42 8.51
CA ILE A 38 3.45 -4.17 8.01
C ILE A 38 4.10 -3.79 6.68
N VAL A 39 5.43 -3.89 6.58
CA VAL A 39 6.18 -3.60 5.36
C VAL A 39 5.78 -4.55 4.23
N LEU A 40 5.70 -5.86 4.51
CA LEU A 40 5.26 -6.84 3.52
C LEU A 40 3.83 -6.55 3.03
N LEU A 41 2.90 -6.30 3.94
CA LEU A 41 1.52 -5.98 3.59
C LEU A 41 1.42 -4.65 2.84
N LEU A 42 2.23 -3.66 3.21
CA LEU A 42 2.26 -2.36 2.54
C LEU A 42 2.82 -2.46 1.13
N ILE A 43 3.83 -3.31 0.91
CA ILE A 43 4.35 -3.65 -0.42
C ILE A 43 3.26 -4.30 -1.28
N LEU A 44 2.58 -5.32 -0.74
CA LEU A 44 1.53 -6.03 -1.45
C LEU A 44 0.34 -5.11 -1.76
N GLN A 45 0.00 -4.21 -0.84
CA GLN A 45 -1.08 -3.25 -1.02
C GLN A 45 -0.71 -2.04 -1.88
N ALA A 46 0.56 -1.61 -1.91
CA ALA A 46 0.99 -0.45 -2.71
C ALA A 46 0.72 -0.65 -4.21
N GLY A 47 0.84 -1.90 -4.70
CA GLY A 47 0.44 -2.26 -6.06
C GLY A 47 -1.05 -2.06 -6.33
N GLY A 48 -1.91 -2.38 -5.35
CA GLY A 48 -3.37 -2.18 -5.43
C GLY A 48 -3.82 -0.74 -5.16
N LEU A 49 -3.05 0.03 -4.39
CA LEU A 49 -3.37 1.41 -4.01
C LEU A 49 -3.47 2.32 -5.24
N LEU A 50 -2.61 2.11 -6.23
CA LEU A 50 -2.68 2.85 -7.49
C LEU A 50 -3.89 2.47 -8.35
N SER A 51 -4.59 1.39 -8.03
CA SER A 51 -5.86 1.06 -8.66
C SER A 51 -7.08 1.67 -7.98
N ALA A 52 -6.93 2.21 -6.76
CA ALA A 52 -7.87 3.11 -6.07
C ALA A 52 -9.38 2.75 -6.19
N GLY A 53 -9.74 1.46 -6.27
CA GLY A 53 -11.13 1.04 -6.44
C GLY A 53 -11.69 1.22 -7.86
N PHE A 54 -10.84 1.05 -8.89
CA PHE A 54 -11.18 1.13 -10.30
C PHE A 54 -12.53 0.47 -10.64
N ASP A 55 -12.76 -0.77 -10.19
CA ASP A 55 -13.99 -1.49 -10.49
C ASP A 55 -15.23 -0.76 -9.94
N GLN A 56 -15.14 -0.21 -8.74
CA GLN A 56 -16.22 0.55 -8.12
C GLN A 56 -16.43 1.89 -8.80
N LEU A 57 -15.34 2.65 -9.03
CA LEU A 57 -15.38 3.95 -9.68
C LEU A 57 -15.91 3.85 -11.12
N TRP A 58 -15.45 2.86 -11.89
CA TRP A 58 -15.89 2.62 -13.25
C TRP A 58 -17.38 2.25 -13.31
N THR A 59 -17.82 1.34 -12.43
CA THR A 59 -19.22 0.87 -12.38
C THR A 59 -20.19 1.99 -11.98
N MET A 60 -19.78 2.86 -11.05
CA MET A 60 -20.61 3.99 -10.61
C MET A 60 -20.41 5.25 -11.47
N SER A 61 -19.46 5.23 -12.41
CA SER A 61 -19.17 6.36 -13.29
C SER A 61 -20.33 6.60 -14.27
N ASN A 62 -20.84 7.83 -14.29
CA ASN A 62 -21.77 8.30 -15.31
C ASN A 62 -21.42 9.75 -15.68
N LEU A 63 -22.05 10.29 -16.72
CA LEU A 63 -21.74 11.64 -17.23
C LEU A 63 -21.86 12.75 -16.18
N ALA A 64 -22.72 12.61 -15.16
CA ALA A 64 -22.94 13.63 -14.13
C ALA A 64 -21.88 13.60 -13.00
N VAL A 65 -21.23 12.46 -12.77
CA VAL A 65 -20.20 12.30 -11.72
C VAL A 65 -18.79 12.13 -12.28
N ARG A 66 -18.64 12.13 -13.60
CA ARG A 66 -17.37 11.88 -14.28
C ARG A 66 -16.26 12.82 -13.81
N ASP A 67 -16.55 14.10 -13.61
CA ASP A 67 -15.55 15.10 -13.23
C ASP A 67 -14.91 14.83 -11.85
N VAL A 68 -15.57 14.03 -11.01
CA VAL A 68 -15.09 13.67 -9.65
C VAL A 68 -14.70 12.20 -9.55
N ALA A 69 -15.25 11.35 -10.43
CA ALA A 69 -15.03 9.90 -10.44
C ALA A 69 -13.93 9.44 -11.41
N ASP A 70 -13.34 10.34 -12.21
CA ASP A 70 -12.26 9.95 -13.13
C ASP A 70 -10.93 9.83 -12.38
N ILE A 71 -10.34 8.64 -12.49
CA ILE A 71 -9.00 8.31 -12.01
C ILE A 71 -8.13 7.90 -13.19
N LEU A 72 -6.81 7.81 -12.97
CA LEU A 72 -5.85 7.45 -14.02
C LEU A 72 -6.25 6.16 -14.76
N ASP A 73 -6.70 5.13 -14.04
CA ASP A 73 -7.10 3.85 -14.65
C ASP A 73 -8.38 3.95 -15.50
N THR A 74 -9.38 4.76 -15.10
CA THR A 74 -10.61 4.94 -15.89
C THR A 74 -10.36 5.77 -17.14
N ALA A 75 -9.47 6.76 -17.06
CA ALA A 75 -9.03 7.53 -18.22
C ALA A 75 -8.25 6.66 -19.22
N VAL A 76 -7.32 5.82 -18.73
CA VAL A 76 -6.56 4.87 -19.56
C VAL A 76 -7.49 3.86 -20.23
N LEU A 77 -8.39 3.21 -19.48
CA LEU A 77 -9.28 2.22 -20.08
C LEU A 77 -10.19 2.86 -21.14
N ARG A 78 -10.68 4.08 -20.89
CA ARG A 78 -11.51 4.82 -21.83
C ARG A 78 -10.77 5.14 -23.11
N SER A 79 -9.50 5.60 -23.03
CA SER A 79 -8.68 5.87 -24.22
C SER A 79 -8.41 4.58 -25.00
N LEU A 80 -8.11 3.47 -24.31
CA LEU A 80 -7.87 2.17 -24.95
C LEU A 80 -9.11 1.62 -25.68
N THR A 81 -10.32 1.94 -25.20
CA THR A 81 -11.58 1.45 -25.79
C THR A 81 -12.17 2.37 -26.87
N SER A 82 -11.71 3.62 -26.99
CA SER A 82 -12.15 4.55 -28.05
C SER A 82 -11.57 4.28 -29.44
N GLY A 83 -10.65 3.31 -29.59
CA GLY A 83 -10.32 2.68 -30.88
C GLY A 83 -9.28 3.39 -31.76
N SER A 84 -8.63 4.47 -31.31
CA SER A 84 -7.54 5.11 -32.06
C SER A 84 -6.17 4.54 -31.67
N ILE A 85 -5.30 4.28 -32.65
CA ILE A 85 -3.95 3.71 -32.43
C ILE A 85 -3.07 4.64 -31.57
N ASN A 86 -3.33 5.96 -31.60
CA ASN A 86 -2.65 6.95 -30.75
C ASN A 86 -3.06 6.86 -29.27
N ASP A 87 -4.19 6.22 -28.96
CA ASP A 87 -4.68 6.07 -27.59
C ASP A 87 -4.05 4.86 -26.88
N LEU A 88 -3.52 3.89 -27.65
CA LEU A 88 -2.77 2.73 -27.15
C LEU A 88 -1.41 3.12 -26.56
N SER A 89 -0.67 3.98 -27.25
CA SER A 89 0.62 4.49 -26.75
C SER A 89 0.45 5.32 -25.49
N THR A 90 -0.63 6.11 -25.42
CA THR A 90 -0.99 6.92 -24.25
C THR A 90 -1.37 6.04 -23.05
N GLY A 91 -2.21 5.02 -23.26
CA GLY A 91 -2.58 4.06 -22.21
C GLY A 91 -1.38 3.25 -21.68
N ALA A 92 -0.49 2.81 -22.58
CA ALA A 92 0.75 2.12 -22.20
C ALA A 92 1.71 3.02 -21.41
N ALA A 93 1.88 4.28 -21.81
CA ALA A 93 2.72 5.23 -21.10
C ALA A 93 2.22 5.51 -19.68
N LEU A 94 0.90 5.66 -19.49
CA LEU A 94 0.28 5.84 -18.19
C LEU A 94 0.44 4.58 -17.30
N GLY A 95 0.29 3.39 -17.87
CA GLY A 95 0.55 2.12 -17.16
C GLY A 95 2.01 2.00 -16.72
N MET A 96 2.96 2.38 -17.58
CA MET A 96 4.39 2.39 -17.26
C MET A 96 4.73 3.43 -16.17
N PHE A 97 4.13 4.62 -16.23
CA PHE A 97 4.27 5.63 -15.17
C PHE A 97 3.78 5.10 -13.81
N LYS A 98 2.61 4.46 -13.80
CA LYS A 98 2.05 3.78 -12.62
C LYS A 98 3.01 2.72 -12.06
N ALA A 99 3.62 1.90 -12.91
CA ALA A 99 4.62 0.92 -12.49
C ALA A 99 5.87 1.56 -11.87
N VAL A 100 6.37 2.66 -12.42
CA VAL A 100 7.52 3.40 -11.88
C VAL A 100 7.20 4.01 -10.51
N VAL A 101 6.03 4.62 -10.35
CA VAL A 101 5.60 5.19 -9.06
C VAL A 101 5.43 4.09 -8.01
N ALA A 102 4.83 2.95 -8.37
CA ALA A 102 4.71 1.81 -7.48
C ALA A 102 6.08 1.26 -7.04
N LEU A 103 7.04 1.18 -7.97
CA LEU A 103 8.41 0.76 -7.69
C LEU A 103 9.12 1.75 -6.74
N LEU A 104 8.95 3.06 -6.94
CA LEU A 104 9.50 4.07 -6.04
C LEU A 104 8.92 3.95 -4.63
N LEU A 105 7.60 3.80 -4.49
CA LEU A 105 6.94 3.58 -3.20
C LEU A 105 7.43 2.31 -2.51
N PHE A 106 7.63 1.24 -3.28
CA PHE A 106 8.22 -0.01 -2.80
C PHE A 106 9.63 0.22 -2.24
N LEU A 107 10.51 0.86 -3.01
CA LEU A 107 11.88 1.13 -2.61
C LEU A 107 11.96 2.02 -1.37
N LEU A 108 11.12 3.06 -1.28
CA LEU A 108 11.03 3.93 -0.10
C LEU A 108 10.58 3.15 1.14
N THR A 109 9.56 2.30 0.99
CA THR A 109 9.06 1.47 2.08
C THR A 109 10.14 0.49 2.57
N ASN A 110 10.84 -0.18 1.64
CA ASN A 110 11.94 -1.09 1.99
C ASN A 110 13.09 -0.33 2.68
N GLN A 111 13.41 0.89 2.27
CA GLN A 111 14.43 1.72 2.94
C GLN A 111 14.02 2.14 4.35
N ILE A 112 12.75 2.52 4.57
CA ILE A 112 12.23 2.86 5.89
C ILE A 112 12.30 1.62 6.81
N ALA A 113 11.94 0.44 6.29
CA ALA A 113 12.08 -0.83 7.03
C ALA A 113 13.53 -1.10 7.45
N LYS A 114 14.48 -0.86 6.55
CA LYS A 114 15.91 -1.04 6.80
C LYS A 114 16.42 -0.11 7.90
N LYS A 115 15.92 1.13 7.96
CA LYS A 115 16.24 2.09 9.03
C LYS A 115 15.65 1.74 10.40
N LEU A 116 14.57 0.96 10.42
CA LEU A 116 13.92 0.48 11.66
C LEU A 116 14.60 -0.78 12.23
N GLY A 117 15.76 -1.19 11.70
CA GLY A 117 16.57 -2.29 12.23
C GLY A 117 16.10 -3.68 11.81
N GLN A 118 15.34 -3.78 10.73
CA GLN A 118 14.84 -5.05 10.22
C GLN A 118 15.62 -5.52 9.00
N GLU A 119 15.84 -6.84 8.91
CA GLU A 119 16.37 -7.47 7.70
C GLU A 119 15.55 -7.06 6.49
N SER A 120 16.25 -6.55 5.48
CA SER A 120 15.65 -6.16 4.22
C SER A 120 15.22 -7.42 3.46
N LEU A 121 14.11 -7.33 2.74
CA LEU A 121 13.69 -8.36 1.78
C LEU A 121 14.59 -8.39 0.54
N LEU A 122 15.56 -7.47 0.42
CA LEU A 122 16.63 -7.39 -0.57
C LEU A 122 18.00 -7.39 0.11
#